data_AF-A0A6J7P8J1-F1
#
_entry.id   AF-A0A6J7P8J1-F1
#
_cell.length_a   1.000
_cell.length_b   1.000
_cell.length_c   1.000
_cell.angle_alpha   90.00
_cell.angle_beta   90.00
_cell.angle_gamma   90.00
#
_symmetry.space_group_name_H-M   'P 1'
#
loop_
_entity.id
_entity.type
_entity.pdbx_description
1 polymer ?
#
loop_
_entity_poly.entity_id
_entity_poly.type
_entity_poly.pdbx_seq_one_letter_code
_entity_poly.pdbx_strand_id
1 'polypeptide(L)'
;MSVWLSEYGISTKIFAAVEISSSLIYGASSAKAVSKHFRKQKLSVLFWGFIAFVSYITPDAYVLINGRTLPTIYYVVIVFLAVSFGAYAVVVIAKTARST
;
A
#
# COMPACT_ATOMS: atom_id res chain seq x y z
N MET A 1 -23.34 -2.62 -14.41
CA MET A 1 -23.00 -1.20 -14.14
C MET A 1 -21.49 -1.07 -14.18
N SER A 2 -20.92 -0.36 -15.14
CA SER A 2 -19.49 -0.01 -15.13
C SER A 2 -19.31 1.20 -14.23
N VAL A 3 -18.86 0.99 -13.01
CA VAL A 3 -18.58 2.09 -12.06
C VAL A 3 -17.26 2.74 -12.48
N TRP A 4 -17.31 3.97 -12.97
CA TRP A 4 -16.11 4.70 -13.39
C TRP A 4 -15.66 5.68 -12.30
N LEU A 5 -14.37 5.70 -11.98
CA LEU A 5 -13.78 6.64 -11.01
C LEU A 5 -14.07 8.11 -11.34
N SER A 6 -14.27 8.43 -12.63
CA SER A 6 -14.67 9.77 -13.08
C SER A 6 -16.01 10.24 -12.52
N GLU A 7 -16.93 9.32 -12.20
CA GLU A 7 -18.22 9.64 -11.57
C GLU A 7 -18.02 10.22 -10.16
N TYR A 8 -16.89 9.91 -9.52
CA TYR A 8 -16.52 10.40 -8.20
C TYR A 8 -15.49 11.55 -8.26
N GLY A 9 -15.37 12.21 -9.41
CA GLY A 9 -14.46 13.34 -9.60
C GLY A 9 -12.98 12.98 -9.74
N ILE A 10 -12.66 11.69 -9.86
CA ILE A 10 -11.29 11.22 -10.02
C ILE A 10 -10.96 11.10 -11.51
N SER A 11 -9.90 11.78 -11.96
CA SER A 11 -9.42 11.63 -13.33
C SER A 11 -8.88 10.22 -13.56
N THR A 12 -9.58 9.42 -14.36
CA THR A 12 -9.19 8.03 -14.69
C THR A 12 -7.77 7.94 -15.25
N LYS A 13 -7.34 8.93 -16.05
CA LYS A 13 -5.98 8.96 -16.63
C LYS A 13 -4.91 9.18 -15.56
N ILE A 14 -5.14 10.11 -14.63
CA ILE A 14 -4.19 10.40 -13.55
C ILE A 14 -4.15 9.21 -12.59
N PHE A 15 -5.32 8.67 -12.22
CA PHE A 15 -5.40 7.47 -11.41
C PHE A 15 -4.63 6.31 -12.04
N ALA A 16 -4.85 6.02 -13.33
CA ALA A 16 -4.12 4.96 -14.02
C ALA A 16 -2.60 5.18 -14.03
N ALA A 17 -2.14 6.42 -14.22
CA ALA A 17 -0.73 6.74 -14.15
C ALA A 17 -0.14 6.51 -12.73
N VAL A 18 -0.88 6.92 -11.70
CA VAL A 18 -0.51 6.67 -10.29
C VAL A 18 -0.49 5.18 -9.98
N GLU A 19 -1.52 4.44 -10.38
CA GLU A 19 -1.66 3.00 -10.16
C GLU A 19 -0.52 2.22 -10.80
N ILE A 20 -0.24 2.47 -12.09
CA ILE A 20 0.81 1.76 -12.83
C ILE A 20 2.19 2.09 -12.28
N SER A 21 2.50 3.38 -12.09
CA SER A 21 3.82 3.79 -11.58
C SER A 21 4.06 3.27 -10.17
N SER A 22 3.08 3.36 -9.28
CA SER A 22 3.17 2.86 -7.91
C SER A 22 3.31 1.33 -7.88
N SER A 23 2.57 0.61 -8.72
CA SER A 23 2.65 -0.85 -8.83
C SER A 23 4.03 -1.33 -9.31
N LEU A 24 4.63 -0.64 -10.28
CA LEU A 24 5.99 -0.97 -10.75
C LEU A 24 7.02 -0.77 -9.63
N ILE A 25 6.93 0.35 -8.91
CA ILE A 25 7.83 0.64 -7.80
C ILE A 25 7.61 -0.37 -6.67
N TYR A 26 6.36 -0.69 -6.34
CA TYR A 26 6.00 -1.71 -5.35
C TYR A 26 6.58 -3.08 -5.71
N GLY A 27 6.40 -3.55 -6.94
CA GLY A 27 6.94 -4.83 -7.41
C GLY A 27 8.46 -4.89 -7.29
N ALA A 28 9.16 -3.84 -7.75
CA ALA A 28 10.62 -3.79 -7.68
C ALA A 28 11.15 -3.68 -6.24
N SER A 29 10.53 -2.85 -5.41
CA SER A 29 10.97 -2.61 -4.03
C SER A 29 10.64 -3.78 -3.09
N SER A 30 9.47 -4.40 -3.24
CA SER A 30 9.11 -5.62 -2.49
C SER A 30 10.05 -6.78 -2.81
N ALA A 31 10.36 -7.01 -4.09
CA ALA A 31 11.33 -8.02 -4.51
C ALA A 31 12.73 -7.75 -3.91
N LYS A 32 13.17 -6.48 -3.89
CA LYS A 32 14.42 -6.09 -3.23
C LYS A 32 14.37 -6.32 -1.72
N ALA A 33 13.29 -5.95 -1.04
CA ALA A 33 13.13 -6.16 0.40
C ALA A 33 13.26 -7.66 0.75
N VAL A 34 12.59 -8.53 0.00
CA VAL A 34 12.67 -9.99 0.15
C VAL A 34 14.09 -10.49 -0.13
N SER A 35 14.70 -10.10 -1.25
CA SER A 35 16.07 -10.48 -1.60
C SER A 35 17.09 -10.09 -0.51
N LYS A 36 16.95 -8.89 0.05
CA LYS A 36 17.80 -8.38 1.14
C LYS A 36 17.54 -9.08 2.47
N HIS A 37 16.33 -9.58 2.68
CA HIS A 37 15.97 -10.36 3.87
C HIS A 37 16.73 -11.69 3.89
N PHE A 38 16.80 -12.40 2.77
CA PHE A 38 17.63 -13.61 2.64
C PHE A 38 19.12 -13.35 2.88
N ARG A 39 19.60 -12.15 2.53
CA ARG A 39 20.99 -11.72 2.78
C ARG A 39 21.22 -11.17 4.20
N LYS A 40 20.22 -11.23 5.10
CA LYS A 40 20.27 -10.72 6.47
C LYS A 40 20.61 -9.22 6.59
N GLN A 41 20.39 -8.43 5.54
CA GLN A 41 20.71 -6.99 5.51
C GLN A 41 19.58 -6.15 6.12
N LYS A 42 19.42 -6.18 7.44
CA LYS A 42 18.27 -5.60 8.17
C LYS A 42 17.92 -4.17 7.75
N LEU A 43 18.90 -3.26 7.68
CA LEU A 43 18.65 -1.86 7.32
C LEU A 43 18.14 -1.70 5.88
N SER A 44 18.69 -2.50 4.94
CA SER A 44 18.22 -2.50 3.55
C SER A 44 16.82 -3.11 3.41
N VAL A 45 16.49 -4.12 4.22
CA VAL A 45 15.13 -4.68 4.27
C VAL A 45 14.14 -3.62 4.71
N LEU A 46 14.46 -2.86 5.77
CA LEU A 46 13.61 -1.77 6.24
C LEU A 46 13.44 -0.67 5.18
N PHE A 47 14.53 -0.24 4.54
CA PHE A 47 14.48 0.78 3.51
C PHE A 47 13.62 0.37 2.31
N TRP A 48 13.89 -0.80 1.72
CA TRP A 48 13.12 -1.28 0.57
C TRP A 48 11.69 -1.67 0.94
N GLY A 49 11.47 -2.19 2.16
CA GLY A 49 10.15 -2.48 2.69
C GLY A 49 9.32 -1.21 2.89
N PHE A 50 9.93 -0.12 3.35
CA PHE A 50 9.25 1.17 3.48
C PHE A 50 8.85 1.74 2.12
N ILE A 51 9.75 1.69 1.12
CA ILE A 51 9.41 2.10 -0.25
C ILE A 51 8.24 1.26 -0.79
N ALA A 52 8.27 -0.07 -0.60
CA ALA A 52 7.18 -0.94 -1.01
C ALA A 52 5.87 -0.57 -0.34
N PHE A 53 5.89 -0.31 0.97
CA PHE A 53 4.72 0.11 1.72
C PHE A 53 4.13 1.43 1.19
N VAL A 54 4.96 2.46 1.02
CA VAL A 54 4.50 3.77 0.50
C VAL A 54 3.92 3.61 -0.90
N SER A 55 4.60 2.89 -1.80
CA SER A 55 4.09 2.64 -3.14
C SER A 55 2.78 1.86 -3.14
N TYR A 56 2.62 0.87 -2.26
CA TYR A 56 1.38 0.10 -2.15
C TYR A 56 0.18 0.98 -1.75
N ILE A 57 0.34 1.87 -0.77
CA ILE A 57 -0.77 2.72 -0.28
C ILE A 57 -1.04 3.95 -1.16
N THR A 58 -0.13 4.30 -2.08
CA THR A 58 -0.19 5.54 -2.86
C THR A 58 -1.48 5.67 -3.68
N PRO A 59 -1.93 4.65 -4.43
CA PRO A 59 -3.17 4.75 -5.20
C PRO A 59 -4.40 4.94 -4.32
N ASP A 60 -4.48 4.23 -3.19
CA ASP A 60 -5.57 4.35 -2.23
C ASP A 60 -5.64 5.75 -1.63
N ALA A 61 -4.48 6.30 -1.24
CA ALA A 61 -4.39 7.67 -0.74
C ALA A 61 -4.83 8.68 -1.80
N TYR A 62 -4.45 8.49 -3.06
CA TYR A 62 -4.89 9.35 -4.16
C TYR A 62 -6.42 9.32 -4.33
N VAL A 63 -7.04 8.14 -4.28
CA VAL A 63 -8.51 7.98 -4.35
C VAL A 63 -9.19 8.66 -3.17
N LEU A 64 -8.68 8.49 -1.95
CA LEU A 64 -9.26 9.11 -0.75
C LEU A 64 -9.15 10.63 -0.73
N ILE A 65 -8.04 11.18 -1.24
CA ILE A 65 -7.81 12.63 -1.27
C ILE A 65 -8.65 13.31 -2.36
N ASN A 66 -8.79 12.67 -3.53
CA ASN A 66 -9.41 13.30 -4.70
C ASN A 66 -10.86 12.87 -4.93
N GLY A 67 -11.28 11.76 -4.33
CA GLY A 67 -12.62 11.21 -4.48
C GLY A 67 -13.67 12.07 -3.79
N ARG A 68 -14.70 12.45 -4.55
CA ARG A 68 -15.89 13.13 -4.04
C ARG A 68 -17.04 12.13 -4.01
N THR A 69 -17.73 12.06 -2.87
CA THR A 69 -18.93 11.21 -2.70
C THR A 69 -18.70 9.75 -3.10
N LEU A 70 -17.53 9.18 -2.73
CA LEU A 70 -17.25 7.76 -2.98
C LEU A 70 -18.27 6.88 -2.23
N PRO A 71 -18.69 5.75 -2.81
CA PRO A 71 -19.56 4.80 -2.11
C PRO A 71 -18.88 4.30 -0.84
N THR A 72 -19.65 4.13 0.24
CA THR A 72 -19.13 3.74 1.56
C THR A 72 -18.24 2.49 1.52
N ILE A 73 -18.53 1.56 0.59
CA ILE A 73 -17.75 0.33 0.42
C ILE A 73 -16.25 0.58 0.17
N TYR A 74 -15.88 1.66 -0.54
CA TYR A 74 -14.46 1.98 -0.78
C TYR A 74 -13.73 2.29 0.52
N TYR A 75 -14.34 3.12 1.38
CA TYR A 75 -13.77 3.44 2.69
C TYR A 75 -13.68 2.20 3.59
N VAL A 76 -14.73 1.36 3.58
CA VAL A 76 -14.74 0.11 4.35
C VAL A 76 -13.58 -0.79 3.95
N VAL A 77 -13.37 -0.99 2.64
CA VAL A 77 -12.27 -1.83 2.14
C VAL A 77 -10.91 -1.26 2.52
N ILE A 78 -10.66 0.03 2.30
CA ILE A 78 -9.37 0.65 2.60
C ILE A 78 -9.08 0.59 4.12
N VAL A 79 -10.05 0.94 4.95
CA VAL A 79 -9.90 0.88 6.42
C VAL A 79 -9.69 -0.56 6.88
N PHE A 80 -10.45 -1.51 6.34
CA PHE A 80 -10.30 -2.93 6.69
C PHE A 80 -8.91 -3.46 6.36
N LEU A 81 -8.37 -3.15 5.17
CA LEU A 81 -7.02 -3.54 4.77
C LEU A 81 -5.97 -2.86 5.66
N ALA A 82 -6.08 -1.56 5.91
CA ALA A 82 -5.15 -0.81 6.75
C ALA A 82 -5.11 -1.37 8.18
N VAL A 83 -6.27 -1.63 8.79
CA VAL A 83 -6.37 -2.22 10.13
C VAL A 83 -5.84 -3.64 10.15
N SER A 84 -6.19 -4.47 9.17
CA SER A 84 -5.77 -5.88 9.12
C SER A 84 -4.24 -6.01 8.97
N PHE A 85 -3.64 -5.26 8.04
CA PHE A 85 -2.19 -5.28 7.84
C PHE A 85 -1.44 -4.59 8.97
N GLY A 86 -1.97 -3.48 9.49
CA GLY A 86 -1.40 -2.81 10.65
C GLY A 86 -1.39 -3.71 11.89
N ALA A 87 -2.52 -4.37 12.19
CA ALA A 87 -2.64 -5.31 13.29
C ALA A 87 -1.67 -6.49 13.13
N TYR A 88 -1.58 -7.07 11.93
CA TYR A 88 -0.62 -8.13 11.64
C TYR A 88 0.82 -7.68 11.88
N ALA A 89 1.20 -6.50 11.38
CA ALA A 89 2.53 -5.93 11.57
C ALA A 89 2.85 -5.74 13.06
N VAL A 90 1.93 -5.16 13.84
CA VAL A 90 2.09 -4.99 15.29
C VAL A 90 2.29 -6.32 16.00
N VAL A 91 1.50 -7.35 15.67
CA VAL A 91 1.63 -8.69 16.25
C VAL A 91 3.01 -9.30 15.95
N VAL A 92 3.48 -9.19 14.71
CA VAL A 92 4.80 -9.72 14.30
C VAL A 92 5.94 -8.99 15.02
N ILE A 93 5.88 -7.66 15.10
CA ILE A 93 6.89 -6.84 15.80
C ILE A 93 6.89 -7.18 17.30
N ALA A 94 5.72 -7.26 17.93
CA ALA A 94 5.59 -7.59 19.34
C ALA A 94 6.15 -8.98 19.67
N LYS A 95 5.89 -9.98 18.81
CA LYS A 95 6.48 -11.32 18.95
C LYS A 95 8.01 -11.30 18.83
N THR A 96 8.54 -10.52 17.89
CA THR A 96 9.99 -10.39 17.68
C THR A 96 10.66 -9.71 18.88
N ALA A 97 10.06 -8.65 19.40
CA ALA A 97 10.58 -7.92 20.57
C ALA A 97 10.60 -8.77 21.85
N ARG A 98 9.64 -9.68 22.04
CA ARG A 98 9.61 -10.61 23.19
C ARG A 98 10.59 -11.78 23.08
N SER A 99 11.09 -12.06 21.88
CA SER A 99 12.02 -13.16 21.59
C SER A 99 13.50 -12.75 21.67
N THR A 100 13.77 -11.46 21.86
CA THR A 100 15.13 -10.89 21.99
C THR A 100 15.40 -10.59 23.45
#